data_AF-A0A2G5EXY2-F1
#
_entry.id   AF-A0A2G5EXY2-F1
#
_cell.length_a   1.000
_cell.length_b   1.000
_cell.length_c   1.000
_cell.angle_alpha   90.00
_cell.angle_beta   90.00
_cell.angle_gamma   90.00
#
_symmetry.space_group_name_H-M   'P 1'
#
loop_
_entity.id
_entity.type
_entity.pdbx_description
1 polymer ?
#
loop_
_entity_poly.entity_id
_entity_poly.type
_entity_poly.pdbx_seq_one_letter_code
_entity_poly.pdbx_strand_id
1 'polypeptide(L)'
;MGNFSPLLKLLLGTDKISTRIIRHLNSEKGGRVTFIPLNRLRPPNVAYPDSSDVVPLVKKLKFSTRHSAAFQQVFGRTVVCRDLDVATKVARTNGLDCITLEGDQVSKKGGMTGGFYDHRSSKLKFMDTIRQSMRSIKLKEDTLTDIRANLVEIDQEITKLVGEQQKLEGDQARDKSNFDQTKQDICSANKQRASIVKALEKKEKLLANARNQIDQLRSNIATKKAEM
;
A
#
# COMPACT_ATOMS: atom_id res chain seq x y z
N MET A 1 27.13 23.87 -33.31
CA MET A 1 25.95 23.02 -33.01
C MET A 1 26.29 21.56 -33.26
N GLY A 2 26.51 20.79 -32.20
CA GLY A 2 26.85 19.37 -32.34
C GLY A 2 27.09 18.70 -31.00
N ASN A 3 26.21 18.90 -30.02
CA ASN A 3 26.27 18.15 -28.76
C ASN A 3 25.81 16.71 -29.04
N PHE A 4 26.74 15.87 -29.48
CA PHE A 4 26.56 14.43 -29.53
C PHE A 4 26.45 13.91 -28.09
N SER A 5 25.22 13.90 -27.55
CA SER A 5 24.90 13.17 -26.34
C SER A 5 24.30 11.82 -26.75
N PRO A 6 25.11 10.75 -26.94
CA PRO A 6 24.61 9.43 -27.36
C PRO A 6 23.63 8.80 -26.36
N LEU A 7 23.57 9.32 -25.13
CA LEU A 7 22.77 8.81 -24.02
C LEU A 7 21.25 8.97 -24.20
N LEU A 8 20.78 9.89 -25.04
CA LEU A 8 19.35 10.21 -25.19
C LEU A 8 18.76 9.68 -26.51
N LYS A 9 19.17 8.47 -26.91
CA LYS A 9 18.64 7.80 -28.10
C LYS A 9 17.64 6.72 -27.71
N LEU A 10 16.46 6.72 -28.34
CA LEU A 10 15.39 5.78 -28.05
C LEU A 10 15.57 4.49 -28.88
N LEU A 11 15.68 3.35 -28.19
CA LEU A 11 15.72 2.03 -28.82
C LEU A 11 14.32 1.60 -29.22
N LEU A 12 14.12 1.26 -30.50
CA LEU A 12 12.83 0.83 -31.03
C LEU A 12 12.98 -0.50 -31.76
N GLY A 13 11.97 -1.35 -31.69
CA GLY A 13 11.99 -2.65 -32.37
C GLY A 13 12.12 -2.52 -33.89
N THR A 14 11.36 -1.59 -34.50
CA THR A 14 11.35 -1.40 -35.95
C THR A 14 11.43 0.07 -36.35
N ASP A 15 12.01 0.32 -37.52
CA ASP A 15 12.04 1.63 -38.20
C ASP A 15 10.65 2.16 -38.60
N LYS A 16 9.68 1.26 -38.82
CA LYS A 16 8.28 1.64 -39.05
C LYS A 16 7.70 2.41 -37.86
N ILE A 17 7.96 1.95 -36.64
CA ILE A 17 7.53 2.62 -35.41
C ILE A 17 8.22 3.98 -35.29
N SER A 18 9.54 4.04 -35.53
CA SER A 18 10.30 5.30 -35.52
C SER A 18 9.67 6.34 -36.44
N THR A 19 9.31 5.93 -37.67
CA THR A 19 8.74 6.82 -38.68
C THR A 19 7.37 7.35 -38.26
N ARG A 20 6.53 6.50 -37.67
CA ARG A 20 5.21 6.90 -37.17
C ARG A 20 5.33 7.91 -36.03
N ILE A 21 6.25 7.70 -35.09
CA ILE A 21 6.48 8.64 -33.99
C ILE A 21 7.03 9.97 -34.51
N ILE A 22 7.97 9.95 -35.45
CA ILE A 22 8.50 11.19 -36.07
C ILE A 22 7.39 11.99 -36.75
N ARG A 23 6.50 11.34 -37.51
CA ARG A 23 5.37 12.03 -38.17
C ARG A 23 4.46 12.70 -37.16
N HIS A 24 4.17 12.03 -36.06
CA HIS A 24 3.34 12.59 -34.99
C HIS A 24 4.05 13.74 -34.25
N LEU A 25 5.34 13.61 -33.92
CA LEU A 25 6.10 14.71 -33.31
C LEU A 25 6.17 15.93 -34.22
N ASN A 26 6.24 15.73 -35.54
CA ASN A 26 6.22 16.82 -36.51
C ASN A 26 4.85 17.51 -36.57
N SER A 27 3.73 16.77 -36.48
CA SER A 27 2.39 17.38 -36.48
C SER A 27 2.15 18.22 -35.23
N GLU A 28 2.58 17.71 -34.06
CA GLU A 28 2.38 18.37 -32.77
C GLU A 28 3.49 19.37 -32.40
N LYS A 29 4.50 19.55 -33.27
CA LYS A 29 5.73 20.31 -32.96
C LYS A 29 6.40 19.86 -31.64
N GLY A 30 6.33 18.55 -31.35
CA GLY A 30 6.76 17.92 -30.10
C GLY A 30 8.28 17.78 -29.91
N GLY A 31 9.09 18.57 -30.61
CA GLY A 31 10.56 18.57 -30.48
C GLY A 31 11.29 17.53 -31.33
N ARG A 32 12.57 17.29 -30.99
CA ARG A 32 13.47 16.39 -31.74
C ARG A 32 13.86 15.18 -30.92
N VAL A 33 13.77 14.01 -31.55
CA VAL A 33 14.17 12.73 -30.97
C VAL A 33 15.05 11.96 -31.95
N THR A 34 16.05 11.27 -31.43
CA THR A 34 16.88 10.35 -32.21
C THR A 34 16.55 8.92 -31.83
N PHE A 35 16.22 8.10 -32.83
CA PHE A 35 15.87 6.69 -32.65
C PHE A 35 16.99 5.77 -33.14
N ILE A 36 17.14 4.62 -32.47
CA ILE A 36 17.99 3.51 -32.91
C ILE A 36 17.08 2.31 -33.17
N PRO A 37 16.71 2.05 -34.44
CA PRO A 37 15.89 0.90 -34.81
C PRO A 37 16.71 -0.39 -34.74
N LEU A 38 16.31 -1.31 -33.84
CA LEU A 38 17.00 -2.57 -33.58
C LEU A 38 17.10 -3.46 -34.83
N ASN A 39 16.05 -3.48 -35.65
CA ASN A 39 16.01 -4.27 -36.89
C ASN A 39 16.98 -3.78 -37.99
N ARG A 40 17.55 -2.58 -37.88
CA ARG A 40 18.50 -2.03 -38.87
C ARG A 40 19.92 -1.89 -38.32
N LEU A 41 20.20 -2.44 -37.15
CA LEU A 41 21.52 -2.35 -36.53
C LEU A 41 22.57 -3.14 -37.33
N ARG A 42 23.69 -2.49 -37.62
CA ARG A 42 24.88 -3.09 -38.22
C ARG A 42 26.09 -2.68 -37.38
N PRO A 43 26.27 -3.29 -36.20
CA PRO A 43 27.33 -2.91 -35.28
C PRO A 43 28.68 -3.05 -35.99
N PRO A 44 29.60 -2.10 -35.76
CA PRO A 44 30.88 -2.14 -36.45
C PRO A 44 31.76 -3.26 -35.93
N ASN A 45 32.49 -3.92 -36.83
CA ASN A 45 33.63 -4.72 -36.44
C ASN A 45 34.80 -3.77 -36.13
N VAL A 46 35.25 -3.76 -34.88
CA VAL A 46 36.26 -2.82 -34.37
C VAL A 46 37.38 -3.62 -33.74
N ALA A 47 38.59 -3.48 -34.28
CA ALA A 47 39.81 -3.95 -33.64
C ALA A 47 40.28 -2.89 -32.66
N TYR A 48 40.49 -3.30 -31.40
CA TYR A 48 41.03 -2.42 -30.36
C TYR A 48 42.54 -2.62 -30.27
N PRO A 49 43.32 -1.54 -30.04
CA PRO A 49 44.75 -1.67 -29.80
C PRO A 49 45.01 -2.47 -28.53
N ASP A 50 46.01 -3.34 -28.58
CA ASP A 50 46.47 -4.10 -27.42
C ASP A 50 47.46 -3.24 -26.61
N SER A 51 46.90 -2.42 -25.71
CA SER A 51 47.64 -1.49 -24.87
C SER A 51 46.93 -1.32 -23.54
N SER A 52 47.69 -1.24 -22.45
CA SER A 52 47.18 -0.93 -21.11
C SER A 52 46.54 0.45 -21.02
N ASP A 53 46.86 1.35 -21.95
CA ASP A 53 46.45 2.75 -21.93
C ASP A 53 45.11 3.02 -22.60
N VAL A 54 44.52 1.97 -23.20
CA VAL A 54 43.31 2.07 -24.00
C VAL A 54 42.33 0.99 -23.56
N VAL A 55 41.17 1.42 -23.07
CA VAL A 55 40.11 0.52 -22.63
C VAL A 55 38.85 0.74 -23.46
N PRO A 56 38.32 -0.27 -24.17
CA PRO A 56 37.06 -0.14 -24.89
C PRO A 56 35.91 0.21 -23.93
N LEU A 57 35.21 1.32 -24.19
CA LEU A 57 34.18 1.83 -23.29
C LEU A 57 33.06 0.79 -23.09
N VAL A 58 32.65 0.12 -24.17
CA VAL A 58 31.60 -0.90 -24.14
C VAL A 58 31.88 -2.05 -23.17
N LYS A 59 33.16 -2.40 -22.93
CA LYS A 59 33.55 -3.46 -21.99
C LYS A 59 33.34 -3.08 -20.53
N LYS A 60 33.19 -1.78 -20.22
CA LYS A 60 32.94 -1.26 -18.87
C LYS A 60 31.46 -0.97 -18.60
N LEU A 61 30.59 -1.13 -19.60
CA LEU A 61 29.15 -0.91 -19.47
C LEU A 61 28.43 -2.20 -19.10
N LYS A 62 27.45 -2.11 -18.20
CA LYS A 62 26.52 -3.21 -17.88
C LYS A 62 25.23 -3.03 -18.66
N PHE A 63 24.87 -3.98 -19.51
CA PHE A 63 23.65 -3.95 -20.31
C PHE A 63 23.13 -5.37 -20.62
N SER A 64 21.84 -5.48 -20.93
CA SER A 64 21.23 -6.75 -21.36
C SER A 64 21.74 -7.18 -22.72
N THR A 65 22.03 -8.47 -22.88
CA THR A 65 22.49 -9.10 -24.14
C THR A 65 21.57 -8.82 -25.32
N ARG A 66 20.25 -8.70 -25.08
CA ARG A 66 19.24 -8.32 -26.09
C ARG A 66 19.57 -6.99 -26.79
N HIS A 67 20.26 -6.07 -26.11
CA HIS A 67 20.60 -4.75 -26.63
C HIS A 67 22.07 -4.64 -27.05
N SER A 68 22.82 -5.75 -27.09
CA SER A 68 24.25 -5.76 -27.38
C SER A 68 24.59 -5.07 -28.70
N ALA A 69 23.87 -5.38 -29.78
CA ALA A 69 24.07 -4.74 -31.08
C ALA A 69 23.89 -3.21 -31.02
N ALA A 70 22.98 -2.70 -30.18
CA ALA A 70 22.74 -1.28 -30.04
C ALA A 70 23.86 -0.59 -29.26
N PHE A 71 24.30 -1.21 -28.17
CA PHE A 71 25.45 -0.70 -27.40
C PHE A 71 26.73 -0.72 -28.24
N GLN A 72 26.95 -1.75 -29.04
CA GLN A 72 28.07 -1.81 -29.97
C GLN A 72 27.97 -0.75 -31.08
N GLN A 73 26.78 -0.49 -31.60
CA GLN A 73 26.58 0.59 -32.58
C GLN A 73 26.94 1.97 -32.02
N VAL A 74 26.59 2.23 -30.75
CA VAL A 74 26.75 3.55 -30.13
C VAL A 74 28.14 3.75 -29.52
N PHE A 75 28.65 2.75 -28.80
CA PHE A 75 29.87 2.84 -28.00
C PHE A 75 31.01 1.94 -28.50
N GLY A 76 30.77 1.07 -29.48
CA GLY A 76 31.77 0.10 -29.95
C GLY A 76 32.99 0.75 -30.60
N ARG A 77 32.89 1.99 -31.09
CA ARG A 77 34.03 2.77 -31.61
C ARG A 77 34.66 3.72 -30.59
N THR A 78 34.17 3.73 -29.36
CA THR A 78 34.64 4.63 -28.32
C THR A 78 35.57 3.90 -27.35
N VAL A 79 36.75 4.47 -27.13
CA VAL A 79 37.74 3.97 -26.18
C VAL A 79 38.06 5.04 -25.13
N VAL A 80 38.34 4.59 -23.92
CA VAL A 80 38.83 5.43 -22.83
C VAL A 80 40.36 5.37 -22.86
N CYS A 81 40.99 6.53 -22.96
CA CYS A 81 42.44 6.69 -22.98
C CYS A 81 42.92 7.28 -21.66
N ARG A 82 44.17 6.98 -21.30
CA ARG A 82 44.84 7.51 -20.09
C ARG A 82 44.93 9.04 -20.09
N ASP A 83 45.36 9.62 -21.21
CA ASP A 83 45.57 11.06 -21.37
C ASP A 83 45.27 11.51 -22.82
N LEU A 84 45.36 12.82 -23.05
CA LEU A 84 45.01 13.44 -24.33
C LEU A 84 46.01 13.09 -25.45
N ASP A 85 47.28 12.87 -25.12
CA ASP A 85 48.31 12.52 -26.09
C ASP A 85 48.07 11.11 -26.64
N VAL A 86 47.77 10.15 -25.75
CA VAL A 86 47.35 8.80 -26.11
C VAL A 86 46.04 8.85 -26.90
N ALA A 87 45.05 9.65 -26.47
CA ALA A 87 43.79 9.82 -27.19
C ALA A 87 44.01 10.31 -28.63
N THR A 88 44.87 11.31 -28.83
CA THR A 88 45.19 11.88 -30.14
C THR A 88 45.88 10.86 -31.04
N LYS A 89 46.86 10.13 -30.50
CA LYS A 89 47.55 9.05 -31.23
C LYS A 89 46.57 7.95 -31.64
N VAL A 90 45.77 7.43 -30.71
CA VAL A 90 44.84 6.32 -30.98
C VAL A 90 43.76 6.73 -31.98
N ALA A 91 43.21 7.95 -31.86
CA ALA A 91 42.22 8.46 -32.80
C ALA A 91 42.76 8.51 -34.24
N ARG A 92 44.01 8.97 -34.42
CA ARG A 92 44.66 9.08 -35.73
C ARG A 92 45.06 7.71 -36.31
N THR A 93 45.64 6.83 -35.48
CA THR A 93 46.24 5.57 -35.96
C THR A 93 45.22 4.45 -36.09
N ASN A 94 44.26 4.36 -35.18
CA ASN A 94 43.27 3.28 -35.11
C ASN A 94 41.87 3.70 -35.58
N GLY A 95 41.64 5.00 -35.82
CA GLY A 95 40.33 5.49 -36.30
C GLY A 95 39.20 5.35 -35.27
N LEU A 96 39.53 5.45 -33.98
CA LEU A 96 38.60 5.31 -32.85
C LEU A 96 38.26 6.68 -32.25
N ASP A 97 37.06 6.82 -31.72
CA ASP A 97 36.71 7.98 -30.91
C ASP A 97 37.26 7.77 -29.50
N CYS A 98 38.03 8.72 -28.98
CA CYS A 98 38.76 8.60 -27.72
C CYS A 98 38.22 9.58 -26.69
N ILE A 99 38.17 9.17 -25.42
CA ILE A 99 37.80 10.02 -24.29
C ILE A 99 38.76 9.79 -23.11
N THR A 100 39.17 10.86 -22.42
CA THR A 100 39.99 10.77 -21.20
C THR A 100 39.10 10.67 -19.95
N LEU A 101 39.69 10.33 -18.79
CA LEU A 101 38.96 10.32 -17.52
C LEU A 101 38.49 11.73 -17.09
N GLU A 102 39.22 12.76 -17.52
CA GLU A 102 38.88 14.17 -17.29
C GLU A 102 37.73 14.66 -18.19
N GLY A 103 37.38 13.89 -19.22
CA GLY A 103 36.24 14.18 -20.11
C GLY A 103 36.61 14.83 -21.44
N ASP A 104 37.90 15.02 -21.72
CA ASP A 104 38.39 15.47 -23.03
C ASP A 104 38.16 14.39 -24.08
N GLN A 105 37.76 14.81 -25.27
CA GLN A 105 37.36 13.93 -26.37
C GLN A 105 38.16 14.25 -27.62
N VAL A 106 38.60 13.19 -28.30
CA VAL A 106 39.21 13.26 -29.62
C VAL A 106 38.44 12.33 -30.55
N SER A 107 37.76 12.90 -31.55
CA SER A 107 37.08 12.13 -32.57
C SER A 107 38.08 11.56 -33.57
N LYS A 108 37.78 10.38 -34.11
CA LYS A 108 38.51 9.79 -35.25
C LYS A 108 38.61 10.69 -36.48
N LYS A 109 37.73 11.70 -36.60
CA LYS A 109 37.75 12.69 -37.68
C LYS A 109 38.67 13.89 -37.38
N GLY A 110 39.41 13.86 -36.27
CA GLY A 110 40.33 14.92 -35.85
C GLY A 110 39.69 16.04 -35.04
N GLY A 111 38.38 15.99 -34.77
CA GLY A 111 37.73 16.97 -33.91
C GLY A 111 38.10 16.75 -32.45
N MET A 112 38.52 17.79 -31.74
CA MET A 112 38.86 17.75 -30.31
C MET A 112 37.86 18.58 -29.51
N THR A 113 37.51 18.12 -28.31
CA THR A 113 36.61 18.84 -27.39
C THR A 113 37.14 18.65 -25.99
N GLY A 114 37.38 19.74 -25.28
CA GLY A 114 37.89 19.71 -23.91
C GLY A 114 37.49 20.94 -23.14
N GLY A 115 37.84 20.98 -21.85
CA GLY A 115 37.54 22.07 -20.93
C GLY A 115 37.02 21.58 -19.58
N PHE A 116 36.61 22.52 -18.72
CA PHE A 116 36.12 22.20 -17.38
C PHE A 116 34.76 21.47 -17.44
N TYR A 117 34.72 20.26 -16.85
CA TYR A 117 33.50 19.46 -16.77
C TYR A 117 32.93 19.47 -15.35
N ASP A 118 31.81 20.16 -15.14
CA ASP A 118 31.13 20.15 -13.85
C ASP A 118 30.38 18.82 -13.61
N HIS A 119 30.94 17.97 -12.75
CA HIS A 119 30.35 16.69 -12.36
C HIS A 119 28.99 16.79 -11.64
N ARG A 120 28.59 17.98 -11.15
CA ARG A 120 27.25 18.21 -10.57
C ARG A 120 26.15 18.24 -11.63
N SER A 121 26.50 18.67 -12.85
CA SER A 121 25.58 18.72 -14.00
C SER A 121 25.38 17.36 -14.71
N SER A 122 25.88 16.26 -14.13
CA SER A 122 25.85 14.94 -14.75
C SER A 122 24.42 14.41 -14.94
N LYS A 123 23.98 14.33 -16.20
CA LYS A 123 22.67 13.79 -16.58
C LYS A 123 22.43 12.37 -16.06
N LEU A 124 23.46 11.55 -16.00
CA LEU A 124 23.36 10.17 -15.49
C LEU A 124 23.09 10.13 -13.99
N LYS A 125 23.74 11.01 -13.21
CA LYS A 125 23.45 11.14 -11.77
C LYS A 125 22.00 11.56 -11.55
N PHE A 126 21.52 12.56 -12.29
CA PHE A 126 20.11 12.96 -12.22
C PHE A 126 19.15 11.84 -12.60
N MET A 127 19.43 11.08 -13.66
CA MET A 127 18.62 9.92 -14.02
C MET A 127 18.60 8.84 -12.93
N ASP A 128 19.73 8.61 -12.26
CA ASP A 128 19.78 7.66 -11.15
C ASP A 128 18.95 8.16 -9.96
N THR A 129 19.07 9.43 -9.59
CA THR A 129 18.22 10.06 -8.57
C THR A 129 16.75 9.94 -8.92
N ILE A 130 16.36 10.27 -10.17
CA ILE A 130 14.98 10.14 -10.64
C ILE A 130 14.51 8.68 -10.53
N ARG A 131 15.34 7.70 -10.94
CA ARG A 131 15.01 6.28 -10.82
C ARG A 131 14.82 5.85 -9.36
N GLN A 132 15.69 6.28 -8.46
CA GLN A 132 15.59 5.97 -7.04
C GLN A 132 14.32 6.59 -6.44
N SER A 133 14.03 7.85 -6.74
CA SER A 133 12.81 8.53 -6.32
C SER A 133 11.56 7.83 -6.85
N MET A 134 11.52 7.43 -8.13
CA MET A 134 10.39 6.69 -8.68
C MET A 134 10.18 5.33 -7.98
N ARG A 135 11.24 4.62 -7.62
CA ARG A 135 11.13 3.39 -6.83
C ARG A 135 10.58 3.65 -5.43
N SER A 136 11.05 4.71 -4.78
CA SER A 136 10.58 5.13 -3.45
C SER A 136 9.10 5.52 -3.47
N ILE A 137 8.68 6.27 -4.50
CA ILE A 137 7.27 6.64 -4.72
C ILE A 137 6.43 5.37 -4.88
N LYS A 138 6.82 4.46 -5.78
CA LYS A 138 6.08 3.23 -6.01
C LYS A 138 5.94 2.39 -4.73
N LEU A 139 7.02 2.23 -3.97
CA LEU A 139 6.97 1.48 -2.71
C LEU A 139 5.98 2.12 -1.72
N LYS A 140 5.99 3.46 -1.61
CA LYS A 140 5.05 4.18 -0.74
C LYS A 140 3.61 4.09 -1.24
N GLU A 141 3.37 4.10 -2.54
CA GLU A 141 2.04 3.90 -3.13
C GLU A 141 1.52 2.49 -2.85
N ASP A 142 2.37 1.48 -2.99
CA ASP A 142 2.03 0.09 -2.64
C ASP A 142 1.69 -0.02 -1.14
N THR A 143 2.53 0.53 -0.25
CA THR A 143 2.26 0.56 1.21
C THR A 143 0.98 1.33 1.56
N LEU A 144 0.71 2.45 0.89
CA LEU A 144 -0.51 3.23 1.09
C LEU A 144 -1.76 2.43 0.71
N THR A 145 -1.66 1.64 -0.36
CA THR A 145 -2.74 0.77 -0.82
C THR A 145 -3.03 -0.32 0.20
N ASP A 146 -2.00 -0.95 0.76
CA ASP A 146 -2.13 -1.96 1.81
C ASP A 146 -2.74 -1.38 3.10
N ILE A 147 -2.28 -0.20 3.55
CA ILE A 147 -2.84 0.48 4.72
C ILE A 147 -4.32 0.82 4.52
N ARG A 148 -4.70 1.25 3.32
CA ARG A 148 -6.11 1.53 2.99
C ARG A 148 -6.98 0.28 3.04
N ALA A 149 -6.46 -0.86 2.57
CA ALA A 149 -7.18 -2.13 2.68
C ALA A 149 -7.39 -2.51 4.16
N ASN A 150 -6.35 -2.42 4.97
CA ASN A 150 -6.43 -2.71 6.41
C ASN A 150 -7.40 -1.77 7.15
N LEU A 151 -7.44 -0.48 6.78
CA LEU A 151 -8.40 0.46 7.37
C LEU A 151 -9.84 0.05 7.09
N VAL A 152 -10.14 -0.38 5.86
CA VAL A 152 -11.49 -0.85 5.51
C VAL A 152 -11.88 -2.09 6.30
N GLU A 153 -10.95 -3.03 6.52
CA GLU A 153 -11.19 -4.22 7.34
C GLU A 153 -11.48 -3.86 8.81
N ILE A 154 -10.68 -2.95 9.39
CA ILE A 154 -10.86 -2.48 10.76
C ILE A 154 -12.20 -1.74 10.89
N ASP A 155 -12.59 -0.90 9.93
CA ASP A 155 -13.88 -0.19 9.95
C ASP A 155 -15.08 -1.15 9.89
N GLN A 156 -14.95 -2.25 9.13
CA GLN A 156 -15.96 -3.31 9.11
C GLN A 156 -16.07 -4.01 10.46
N GLU A 157 -14.94 -4.30 11.10
CA GLU A 157 -14.91 -4.91 12.44
C GLU A 157 -15.52 -3.99 13.50
N ILE A 158 -15.19 -2.70 13.47
CA ILE A 158 -15.80 -1.68 14.35
C ILE A 158 -17.31 -1.66 14.15
N THR A 159 -17.78 -1.63 12.90
CA THR A 159 -19.22 -1.60 12.58
C THR A 159 -19.93 -2.84 13.14
N LYS A 160 -19.31 -4.01 13.05
CA LYS A 160 -19.84 -5.25 13.60
C LYS A 160 -19.93 -5.19 15.13
N LEU A 161 -18.85 -4.76 15.80
CA LEU A 161 -18.81 -4.65 17.26
C LEU A 161 -19.83 -3.64 17.79
N VAL A 162 -20.01 -2.51 17.10
CA VAL A 162 -21.05 -1.52 17.44
C VAL A 162 -22.45 -2.12 17.31
N GLY A 163 -22.71 -2.92 16.27
CA GLY A 163 -23.98 -3.62 16.10
C GLY A 163 -24.24 -4.64 17.22
N GLU A 164 -23.21 -5.40 17.63
CA GLU A 164 -23.28 -6.33 18.75
C GLU A 164 -23.54 -5.60 20.08
N GLN A 165 -22.86 -4.46 20.31
CA GLN A 165 -23.06 -3.63 21.50
C GLN A 165 -24.50 -3.13 21.59
N GLN A 166 -25.08 -2.58 20.51
CA GLN A 166 -26.46 -2.09 20.49
C GLN A 166 -27.47 -3.21 20.79
N LYS A 167 -27.22 -4.43 20.29
CA LYS A 167 -28.05 -5.59 20.60
C LYS A 167 -28.00 -5.94 22.08
N LEU A 168 -26.80 -6.01 22.66
CA LEU A 168 -26.61 -6.30 24.08
C LEU A 168 -27.24 -5.23 24.97
N GLU A 169 -27.13 -3.95 24.61
CA GLU A 169 -27.78 -2.85 25.32
C GLU A 169 -29.32 -2.97 25.27
N GLY A 170 -29.88 -3.35 24.12
CA GLY A 170 -31.31 -3.63 23.96
C GLY A 170 -31.80 -4.80 24.83
N ASP A 171 -31.05 -5.91 24.84
CA ASP A 171 -31.34 -7.07 25.67
C ASP A 171 -31.25 -6.73 27.17
N GLN A 172 -30.21 -5.99 27.58
CA GLN A 172 -30.05 -5.53 28.96
C GLN A 172 -31.19 -4.62 29.42
N ALA A 173 -31.65 -3.69 28.57
CA ALA A 173 -32.76 -2.80 28.87
C ALA A 173 -34.07 -3.58 29.06
N ARG A 174 -34.32 -4.58 28.20
CA ARG A 174 -35.47 -5.48 28.30
C ARG A 174 -35.42 -6.30 29.59
N ASP A 175 -34.29 -6.91 29.91
CA ASP A 175 -34.14 -7.73 31.11
C ASP A 175 -34.30 -6.90 32.38
N LYS A 176 -33.79 -5.66 32.39
CA LYS A 176 -33.99 -4.74 33.52
C LYS A 176 -35.47 -4.37 33.70
N SER A 177 -36.20 -4.11 32.61
CA SER A 177 -37.64 -3.86 32.67
C SER A 177 -38.42 -5.07 33.20
N ASN A 178 -38.09 -6.28 32.72
CA ASN A 178 -38.69 -7.52 33.20
C ASN A 178 -38.41 -7.76 34.70
N PHE A 179 -37.18 -7.47 35.13
CA PHE A 179 -36.78 -7.58 36.53
C PHE A 179 -37.58 -6.61 37.42
N ASP A 180 -37.71 -5.35 37.01
CA ASP A 180 -38.47 -4.35 37.76
C ASP A 180 -39.96 -4.70 37.84
N GLN A 181 -40.56 -5.20 36.75
CA GLN A 181 -41.93 -5.69 36.76
C GLN A 181 -42.11 -6.88 37.73
N THR A 182 -41.24 -7.87 37.62
CA THR A 182 -41.27 -9.06 38.51
C THR A 182 -41.12 -8.65 39.98
N LYS A 183 -40.27 -7.67 40.28
CA LYS A 183 -40.10 -7.12 41.62
C LYS A 183 -41.36 -6.43 42.13
N GLN A 184 -42.08 -5.69 41.29
CA GLN A 184 -43.37 -5.10 41.63
C GLN A 184 -44.43 -6.17 41.91
N ASP A 185 -44.48 -7.22 41.08
CA ASP A 185 -45.41 -8.35 41.24
C ASP A 185 -45.15 -9.12 42.55
N ILE A 186 -43.88 -9.33 42.91
CA ILE A 186 -43.51 -9.92 44.20
C ILE A 186 -43.97 -9.04 45.38
N CYS A 187 -43.84 -7.72 45.25
CA CYS A 187 -44.28 -6.77 46.29
C CYS A 187 -45.81 -6.79 46.45
N SER A 188 -46.56 -6.78 45.35
CA SER A 188 -48.02 -6.83 45.36
C SER A 188 -48.54 -8.16 45.91
N ALA A 189 -47.97 -9.29 45.49
CA ALA A 189 -48.28 -10.61 46.01
C ALA A 189 -47.99 -10.72 47.52
N ASN A 190 -46.88 -10.16 47.99
CA ASN A 190 -46.57 -10.13 49.43
C ASN A 190 -47.59 -9.30 50.23
N LYS A 191 -48.05 -8.16 49.70
CA LYS A 191 -49.12 -7.37 50.34
C LYS A 191 -50.44 -8.13 50.40
N GLN A 192 -50.82 -8.80 49.31
CA GLN A 192 -52.02 -9.66 49.26
C GLN A 192 -51.92 -10.84 50.23
N ARG A 193 -50.75 -11.50 50.29
CA ARG A 193 -50.50 -12.56 51.27
C ARG A 193 -50.70 -12.06 52.70
N ALA A 194 -50.14 -10.90 53.04
CA ALA A 194 -50.28 -10.32 54.38
C ALA A 194 -51.74 -9.97 54.72
N SER A 195 -52.53 -9.49 53.76
CA SER A 195 -53.97 -9.20 54.00
C SER A 195 -54.78 -10.49 54.16
N ILE A 196 -54.50 -11.52 53.35
CA ILE A 196 -55.15 -12.84 53.47
C ILE A 196 -54.83 -13.48 54.83
N VAL A 197 -53.57 -13.45 55.28
CA VAL A 197 -53.17 -13.97 56.60
C VAL A 197 -53.95 -13.27 57.72
N LYS A 198 -54.02 -11.93 57.70
CA LYS A 198 -54.83 -11.18 58.68
C LYS A 198 -56.31 -11.53 58.63
N ALA A 199 -56.87 -11.78 57.44
CA ALA A 199 -58.26 -12.19 57.29
C ALA A 199 -58.49 -13.61 57.82
N LEU A 200 -57.54 -14.52 57.61
CA LEU A 200 -57.54 -15.88 58.15
C LEU A 200 -57.56 -15.86 59.67
N GLU A 201 -56.64 -15.11 60.31
CA GLU A 201 -56.57 -14.97 61.77
C GLU A 201 -57.89 -14.46 62.37
N LYS A 202 -58.54 -13.48 61.71
CA LYS A 202 -59.87 -12.99 62.13
C LYS A 202 -60.94 -14.07 62.02
N LYS A 203 -60.96 -14.82 60.92
CA LYS A 203 -61.92 -15.94 60.73
C LYS A 203 -61.70 -17.05 61.74
N GLU A 204 -60.46 -17.40 62.06
CA GLU A 204 -60.12 -18.39 63.08
C GLU A 204 -60.62 -17.98 64.46
N LYS A 205 -60.42 -16.70 64.85
CA LYS A 205 -60.97 -16.17 66.11
C LYS A 205 -62.51 -16.24 66.16
N LEU A 206 -63.18 -15.87 65.07
CA LEU A 206 -64.64 -15.98 64.97
C LEU A 206 -65.11 -17.43 65.08
N LEU A 207 -64.39 -18.36 64.43
CA LEU A 207 -64.70 -19.78 64.47
C LEU A 207 -64.51 -20.38 65.87
N ALA A 208 -63.45 -19.97 66.57
CA ALA A 208 -63.22 -20.35 67.97
C ALA A 208 -64.34 -19.83 68.89
N ASN A 209 -64.75 -18.56 68.73
CA ASN A 209 -65.85 -17.98 69.49
C ASN A 209 -67.18 -18.72 69.22
N ALA A 210 -67.48 -19.04 67.95
CA ALA A 210 -68.67 -19.79 67.58
C ALA A 210 -68.66 -21.21 68.18
N ARG A 211 -67.51 -21.89 68.19
CA ARG A 211 -67.34 -23.19 68.86
C ARG A 211 -67.63 -23.08 70.36
N ASN A 212 -67.04 -22.10 71.04
CA ASN A 212 -67.29 -21.87 72.48
C ASN A 212 -68.78 -21.61 72.77
N GLN A 213 -69.47 -20.84 71.91
CA GLN A 213 -70.91 -20.62 72.05
C GLN A 213 -71.72 -21.91 71.84
N ILE A 214 -71.36 -22.73 70.85
CA ILE A 214 -71.99 -24.04 70.63
C ILE A 214 -71.81 -24.93 71.87
N ASP A 215 -70.61 -24.96 72.46
CA ASP A 215 -70.33 -25.79 73.64
C ASP A 215 -71.08 -25.28 74.88
N GLN A 216 -71.16 -23.96 75.08
CA GLN A 216 -72.01 -23.37 76.13
C GLN A 216 -73.48 -23.72 75.95
N LEU A 217 -74.01 -23.59 74.74
CA LEU A 217 -75.40 -23.95 74.43
C LEU A 217 -75.66 -25.45 74.65
N ARG A 218 -74.72 -26.32 74.27
CA ARG A 218 -74.80 -27.76 74.54
C ARG A 218 -74.81 -28.05 76.03
N SER A 219 -73.95 -27.39 76.82
CA SER A 219 -73.94 -27.49 78.28
C SER A 219 -75.27 -27.04 78.88
N ASN A 220 -75.83 -25.92 78.41
CA ASN A 220 -77.12 -25.40 78.88
C ASN A 220 -78.29 -26.32 78.52
N ILE A 221 -78.26 -26.96 77.34
CA ILE A 221 -79.25 -27.97 76.96
C ILE A 221 -79.13 -29.21 77.86
N ALA A 222 -77.90 -29.64 78.18
CA ALA A 222 -77.66 -30.77 79.07
C ALA A 222 -78.15 -30.51 80.50
N THR A 223 -77.89 -29.32 81.07
CA THR A 223 -78.40 -28.95 82.40
C THR A 223 -79.92 -28.86 82.42
N LYS A 224 -80.54 -28.19 81.44
CA LYS A 224 -82.01 -28.14 81.35
C LYS A 224 -82.67 -29.51 81.18
N LYS A 225 -82.02 -30.46 80.51
CA LYS A 225 -82.51 -31.85 80.40
C LYS A 225 -82.36 -32.65 81.69
N ALA A 226 -81.44 -32.27 82.58
CA ALA A 226 -81.27 -32.92 83.89
C ALA A 226 -82.24 -32.34 84.95
N GLU A 227 -82.81 -31.15 84.70
CA GLU A 227 -83.80 -30.49 85.54
C GLU A 227 -85.27 -30.89 85.20
N MET A 228 -85.49 -31.63 84.12
CA MET A 228 -86.78 -32.26 83.75
C MET A 228 -86.79 -33.74 84.13
#